data_AF-A0A258GLY2-F1
#
_entry.id   AF-A0A258GLY2-F1
#
_cell.length_a   1.000
_cell.length_b   1.000
_cell.length_c   1.000
_cell.angle_alpha   90.00
_cell.angle_beta   90.00
_cell.angle_gamma   90.00
#
_symmetry.space_group_name_H-M   'P 1'
#
loop_
_entity.id
_entity.type
_entity.pdbx_description
1 polymer ?
#
loop_
_entity_poly.entity_id
_entity_poly.type
_entity_poly.pdbx_seq_one_letter_code
_entity_poly.pdbx_strand_id
1 'polypeptide(L)' 'MANGKIELELFSNQARIAYVTLPKHPGSASKIAHKMVRLESLIPGYEGPEVLLDFGDNNELIGIEILS' A
#
# COMPACT_ATOMS: atom_id res chain seq x y z
N MET A 1 -5.08 16.49 -2.75
CA MET A 1 -6.49 16.08 -2.60
C MET A 1 -6.58 14.63 -3.07
N ALA A 2 -7.28 13.78 -2.32
CA ALA A 2 -7.74 12.47 -2.75
C ALA A 2 -8.40 12.56 -4.13
N ASN A 3 -7.77 12.02 -5.19
CA ASN A 3 -8.28 12.11 -6.58
C ASN A 3 -9.55 11.25 -6.79
N GLY A 4 -9.99 10.49 -5.77
CA GLY A 4 -11.11 9.55 -5.90
C GLY A 4 -10.79 8.32 -6.75
N LYS A 5 -9.54 8.20 -7.24
CA LYS A 5 -9.11 7.16 -8.18
C LYS A 5 -8.28 6.11 -7.48
N ILE A 6 -8.27 4.92 -8.08
CA ILE A 6 -7.32 3.85 -7.79
C ILE A 6 -6.24 3.95 -8.87
N GLU A 7 -4.98 4.04 -8.45
CA GLU A 7 -3.83 4.20 -9.35
C GLU A 7 -2.80 3.09 -9.05
N LEU A 8 -2.20 2.52 -10.09
CA LEU A 8 -1.17 1.49 -9.98
C LEU A 8 0.15 2.07 -10.51
N GLU A 9 1.17 2.07 -9.67
CA GLU A 9 2.53 2.42 -10.03
C GLU A 9 3.40 1.16 -10.00
N LEU A 10 4.20 0.96 -11.05
CA LEU A 10 5.13 -0.16 -11.18
C LEU A 10 6.57 0.37 -11.16
N PHE A 11 7.38 -0.15 -10.24
CA PHE A 11 8.79 0.21 -10.14
C PHE A 11 9.65 -0.91 -10.74
N SER A 12 10.54 -0.54 -11.67
CA SER A 12 11.32 -1.48 -12.50
C SER A 12 12.70 -1.82 -11.93
N ASN A 13 13.03 -1.32 -10.74
CA ASN A 13 14.34 -1.44 -10.11
C ASN A 13 14.46 -2.71 -9.24
N GLN A 14 14.87 -3.83 -9.86
CA GLN A 14 15.39 -5.08 -9.26
C GLN A 14 14.47 -5.86 -8.29
N ALA A 15 13.65 -5.21 -7.48
CA ALA A 15 12.48 -5.77 -6.83
C ALA A 15 11.25 -5.32 -7.64
N ARG A 16 10.36 -6.25 -8.01
CA ARG A 16 9.10 -5.84 -8.64
C ARG A 16 8.21 -5.31 -7.53
N ILE A 17 8.28 -3.99 -7.35
CA ILE A 17 7.43 -3.27 -6.41
C ILE A 17 6.27 -2.72 -7.22
N ALA A 18 5.06 -3.08 -6.83
CA ALA A 18 3.83 -2.48 -7.31
C ALA A 18 3.17 -1.75 -6.15
N TYR A 19 2.80 -0.48 -6.37
CA TYR A 19 2.06 0.30 -5.39
C TYR A 19 0.68 0.65 -5.91
N VAL A 20 -0.35 0.29 -5.15
CA VAL A 20 -1.73 0.67 -5.42
C VAL A 20 -2.11 1.82 -4.51
N THR A 21 -2.29 3.00 -5.09
CA THR A 21 -2.81 4.18 -4.41
C THR A 21 -4.33 4.11 -4.36
N LEU A 22 -4.92 4.22 -3.16
CA LEU A 22 -6.38 4.19 -2.98
C LEU A 22 -6.99 5.61 -2.91
N PRO A 23 -8.31 5.76 -3.10
CA PRO A 23 -8.95 7.06 -3.23
C PRO A 23 -8.67 8.06 -2.11
N LYS A 24 -8.53 7.58 -0.87
CA LYS A 24 -8.27 8.42 0.32
C LYS A 24 -6.80 8.75 0.54
N HIS A 25 -5.91 8.28 -0.33
CA HIS A 25 -4.49 8.59 -0.24
C HIS A 25 -4.26 10.11 -0.36
N PRO A 26 -3.55 10.73 0.60
CA PRO A 26 -3.39 12.19 0.65
C PRO A 26 -2.49 12.77 -0.46
N GLY A 27 -1.84 11.93 -1.27
CA GLY A 27 -0.91 12.32 -2.33
C GLY A 27 0.52 12.38 -1.83
N SER A 28 1.45 12.96 -2.59
CA SER A 28 2.92 12.91 -2.39
C SER A 28 3.48 13.75 -1.24
N ALA A 29 2.72 13.95 -0.16
CA ALA A 29 3.25 14.55 1.06
C ALA A 29 4.27 13.60 1.72
N SER A 30 5.32 14.12 2.35
CA SER A 30 6.24 13.28 3.12
C SER A 30 5.52 12.77 4.38
N LYS A 31 5.52 11.44 4.61
CA LYS A 31 4.86 10.68 5.72
C LYS A 31 3.34 10.51 5.60
N ILE A 32 2.92 9.61 4.72
CA ILE A 32 1.50 9.38 4.39
C ILE A 32 0.89 8.21 5.17
N ALA A 33 1.64 7.11 5.27
CA ALA A 33 1.21 5.95 6.04
C ALA A 33 1.51 6.18 7.53
N HIS A 34 0.46 6.22 8.35
CA HIS A 34 0.57 6.26 9.81
C HIS A 34 0.90 4.88 10.38
N LYS A 35 0.44 3.82 9.70
CA LYS A 35 0.64 2.43 10.09
C LYS A 35 0.75 1.56 8.86
N MET A 36 1.67 0.60 8.91
CA MET A 36 1.87 -0.43 7.89
C MET A 36 1.61 -1.80 8.51
N VAL A 37 0.84 -2.65 7.83
CA VAL A 37 0.53 -4.02 8.28
C VAL A 37 0.88 -5.03 7.20
N ARG A 38 1.66 -6.05 7.55
CA ARG A 38 1.97 -7.18 6.66
C ARG A 38 0.76 -8.10 6.54
N LEU A 39 0.35 -8.47 5.33
CA LEU A 39 -0.81 -9.35 5.12
C LEU A 39 -0.65 -10.72 5.78
N GLU A 40 0.56 -11.29 5.79
CA GLU A 40 0.89 -12.56 6.47
C GLU A 40 0.59 -12.53 7.98
N SER A 41 0.64 -11.36 8.61
CA SER A 41 0.33 -11.22 10.05
C SER A 41 -1.16 -11.31 10.33
N LEU A 42 -2.00 -11.13 9.30
CA LEU A 42 -3.46 -11.17 9.38
C LEU A 42 -4.02 -12.53 8.95
N ILE A 43 -3.34 -13.23 8.06
CA ILE A 43 -3.78 -14.50 7.47
C ILE A 43 -2.72 -15.57 7.75
N PRO A 44 -2.91 -16.38 8.81
CA PRO A 44 -1.99 -17.48 9.10
C PRO A 44 -1.89 -18.46 7.92
N GLY A 45 -0.67 -18.80 7.53
CA GLY A 45 -0.42 -19.68 6.38
C GLY A 45 -0.63 -19.02 5.02
N TYR A 46 -0.60 -17.69 4.94
CA TYR A 46 -0.62 -16.97 3.67
C TYR A 46 0.59 -17.35 2.80
N GLU A 47 0.30 -17.86 1.59
CA GLU A 47 1.28 -18.16 0.55
C GLU A 47 1.07 -17.20 -0.62
N GLY A 48 2.01 -16.29 -0.83
CA GLY A 48 1.90 -15.25 -1.87
C GLY A 48 3.06 -14.25 -1.82
N PRO A 49 3.03 -13.20 -2.68
CA PRO A 49 3.99 -12.11 -2.61
C PRO A 49 3.88 -11.37 -1.27
N GLU A 50 4.94 -10.69 -0.85
CA GLU A 50 4.89 -9.88 0.36
C GLU A 50 3.98 -8.67 0.10
N VAL A 51 2.91 -8.54 0.89
CA VAL A 51 1.93 -7.46 0.77
C VAL A 51 1.91 -6.63 2.03
N LEU A 52 2.13 -5.33 1.88
CA LEU A 52 2.07 -4.32 2.94
C LEU A 52 0.83 -3.45 2.74
N LEU A 53 0.06 -3.30 3.81
CA LEU A 53 -1.16 -2.52 3.86
C LEU A 53 -0.89 -1.20 4.58
N ASP A 54 -1.01 -0.09 3.86
CA ASP A 54 -0.77 1.25 4.39
C ASP A 54 -2.06 1.90 4.87
N PHE A 55 -2.08 2.33 6.13
CA PHE A 55 -3.21 2.98 6.76
C PHE A 55 -2.92 4.47 7.01
N GLY A 56 -3.92 5.30 6.73
CA GLY A 56 -3.91 6.73 7.01
C GLY A 56 -4.30 7.08 8.44
N ASP A 57 -4.41 8.38 8.72
CA ASP A 57 -4.67 8.92 10.06
C ASP A 57 -6.02 8.51 10.66
N ASN A 58 -7.02 8.13 9.85
CA ASN A 58 -8.32 7.66 10.33
C ASN A 58 -8.42 6.12 10.36
N ASN A 59 -7.28 5.42 10.35
CA ASN A 59 -7.19 3.96 10.23
C ASN A 59 -7.88 3.40 8.98
N GLU A 60 -8.01 4.20 7.92
CA GLU A 60 -8.46 3.73 6.62
C GLU A 60 -7.29 3.20 5.80
N LEU A 61 -7.52 2.15 5.01
CA LEU A 61 -6.54 1.68 4.04
C LEU A 61 -6.40 2.73 2.93
N ILE A 62 -5.18 3.21 2.72
CA ILE A 62 -4.85 4.24 1.71
C ILE A 62 -3.89 3.74 0.63
N GLY A 63 -3.20 2.63 0.88
CA GLY A 63 -2.22 2.08 -0.06
C GLY A 63 -2.01 0.58 0.11
N ILE A 64 -1.56 -0.07 -0.96
CA ILE A 64 -1.14 -1.47 -0.95
C ILE A 64 0.18 -1.56 -1.70
N GLU A 65 1.23 -1.99 -1.01
CA GLU A 65 2.52 -2.28 -1.62
C GLU A 65 2.66 -3.80 -1.79
N ILE A 66 3.02 -4.23 -2.99
CA ILE A 66 3.20 -5.63 -3.36
C ILE A 66 4.66 -5.81 -3.78
N LEU A 67 5.36 -6.70 -3.10
CA LEU A 67 6.76 -7.02 -3.30
C LEU A 67 6.87 -8.46 -3.82
N SER A 68 7.53 -8.64 -4.98
CA SER A 68 7.81 -9.97 -5.56
C SER A 68 9.23 -10.10 -6.11
#